data_AF-A0A9Q0JD16-F1
#
_entry.id   AF-A0A9Q0JD16-F1
#
_cell.length_a   1.000
_cell.length_b   1.000
_cell.length_c   1.000
_cell.angle_alpha   90.00
_cell.angle_beta   90.00
_cell.angle_gamma   90.00
#
_symmetry.space_group_name_H-M   'P 1'
#
loop_
_entity.id
_entity.type
_entity.pdbx_description
1 polymer ?
#
loop_
_entity_poly.entity_id
_entity_poly.type
_entity_poly.pdbx_seq_one_letter_code
_entity_poly.pdbx_strand_id
1 'polypeptide(L)'
;MRDPLGSVSATLTHVDWSRGSSGGHPRMYRASEVGPQLVRSLRGKRPRYGYDGINGSDSTRRDPFLFSRKFSPSCIQALMGIAKDVIFED
;
A
#
# COMPACT_ATOMS: atom_id res chain seq x y z
N MET A 1 -18.24 -1.64 20.19
CA MET A 1 -18.22 -0.73 19.03
C MET A 1 -18.73 -1.52 17.83
N ARG A 2 -19.92 -1.22 17.32
CA ARG A 2 -20.47 -1.84 16.09
C ARG A 2 -20.26 -0.84 14.97
N ASP A 3 -19.55 -1.23 13.91
CA ASP A 3 -19.49 -0.46 12.67
C ASP A 3 -20.81 -0.66 11.92
N PRO A 4 -21.71 0.34 11.85
CA PRO A 4 -23.02 0.20 11.23
C PRO A 4 -22.95 0.08 9.70
N LEU A 5 -21.79 0.39 9.10
CA LEU A 5 -21.57 0.32 7.65
C LEU A 5 -20.92 -1.00 7.22
N GLY A 6 -20.54 -1.84 8.19
CA GLY A 6 -19.88 -3.12 7.96
C GLY A 6 -18.39 -2.95 7.65
N SER A 7 -17.61 -3.92 8.13
CA SER A 7 -16.21 -4.07 7.73
C SER A 7 -16.12 -4.01 6.21
N VAL A 8 -15.37 -3.07 5.67
CA VAL A 8 -15.05 -3.06 4.24
C VAL A 8 -14.43 -4.42 3.92
N SER A 9 -14.92 -5.10 2.88
CA SER A 9 -14.34 -6.35 2.38
C SER A 9 -13.02 -6.03 1.67
N ALA A 10 -12.06 -5.51 2.43
CA ALA A 10 -10.75 -5.14 1.98
C ALA A 10 -9.75 -6.22 2.37
N THR A 11 -9.01 -6.71 1.38
CA THR A 11 -7.98 -7.72 1.64
C THR A 11 -6.68 -7.04 2.06
N LEU A 12 -5.99 -7.64 3.03
CA LEU A 12 -4.74 -7.18 3.62
C LEU A 12 -3.65 -6.97 2.54
N THR A 13 -3.42 -5.69 2.24
CA THR A 13 -2.18 -4.99 1.87
C THR A 13 -1.15 -5.63 0.95
N HIS A 14 -0.89 -4.96 -0.18
CA HIS A 14 0.35 -5.07 -0.93
C HIS A 14 1.54 -4.67 -0.04
N VAL A 15 2.32 -5.66 0.40
CA VAL A 15 3.58 -5.48 1.13
C VAL A 15 4.75 -5.63 0.16
N ASP A 16 5.63 -4.62 0.09
CA ASP A 16 6.78 -4.63 -0.82
C ASP A 16 8.00 -5.29 -0.15
N TRP A 17 8.28 -6.54 -0.51
CA TRP A 17 9.43 -7.30 -0.03
C TRP A 17 10.67 -7.19 -0.93
N SER A 18 10.58 -6.51 -2.08
CA SER A 18 11.60 -6.54 -3.13
C SER A 18 12.98 -6.02 -2.72
N ARG A 19 13.03 -5.16 -1.69
CA ARG A 19 14.25 -4.50 -1.22
C ARG A 19 14.45 -4.55 0.29
N GLY A 20 13.62 -5.32 1.00
CA GLY A 20 13.66 -5.49 2.45
C GLY A 20 13.84 -6.96 2.79
N SER A 21 15.05 -7.49 2.60
CA SER A 21 15.41 -8.87 2.96
C SER A 21 16.46 -8.93 4.08
N SER A 22 16.98 -7.79 4.53
CA SER A 22 17.85 -7.73 5.71
C SER A 22 16.98 -7.67 6.97
N GLY A 23 16.81 -8.82 7.64
CA GLY A 23 16.13 -8.92 8.93
C GLY A 23 14.61 -9.18 8.88
N GLY A 24 14.07 -9.63 7.74
CA GLY A 24 12.66 -10.05 7.65
C GLY A 24 11.65 -8.90 7.74
N HIS A 25 12.05 -7.68 7.38
CA HIS A 25 11.17 -6.52 7.36
C HIS A 25 10.88 -6.03 5.94
N PRO A 26 9.62 -5.68 5.62
CA PRO A 26 9.28 -5.13 4.31
C PRO A 26 9.92 -3.76 4.07
N ARG A 27 9.96 -3.36 2.79
CA ARG A 27 10.60 -2.12 2.34
C ARG A 27 10.13 -0.90 3.15
N MET A 28 11.11 -0.12 3.60
CA MET A 28 10.91 1.22 4.16
C MET A 28 11.21 2.27 3.09
N TYR A 29 10.25 3.15 2.80
CA TYR A 29 10.43 4.30 1.92
C TYR A 29 11.16 5.44 2.63
N ARG A 30 12.07 6.10 1.91
CA ARG A 30 12.79 7.29 2.39
C ARG A 30 12.12 8.57 1.88
N ALA A 31 12.38 9.69 2.55
CA ALA A 31 11.76 10.99 2.24
C ALA A 31 11.91 11.40 0.77
N SER A 32 13.06 11.13 0.16
CA SER A 32 13.34 11.43 -1.26
C SER A 32 12.49 10.64 -2.26
N GLU A 33 11.83 9.58 -1.80
CA GLU A 33 10.97 8.73 -2.62
C GLU A 33 9.48 9.09 -2.45
N VAL A 34 9.14 9.87 -1.42
CA VAL A 34 7.76 10.21 -1.08
C VAL A 34 7.30 11.39 -1.92
N GLY A 35 6.27 11.14 -2.74
CA GLY A 35 5.61 12.16 -3.55
C GLY A 35 4.32 11.62 -4.17
N PRO A 36 3.59 12.48 -4.92
CA PRO A 36 2.31 12.11 -5.52
C PRO A 36 2.40 10.89 -6.44
N GLN A 37 3.48 10.78 -7.20
CA GLN A 37 3.73 9.70 -8.16
C GLN A 37 3.89 8.36 -7.46
N LEU A 38 4.54 8.33 -6.29
CA LEU A 38 4.63 7.12 -5.49
C LEU A 38 3.21 6.67 -5.11
N VAL A 39 2.41 7.52 -4.45
CA VAL A 39 1.07 7.16 -3.96
C VAL A 39 0.17 6.67 -5.11
N ARG A 40 0.14 7.37 -6.25
CA ARG A 40 -0.63 6.95 -7.43
C ARG A 40 -0.17 5.60 -7.99
N SER A 41 1.15 5.40 -8.08
CA SER A 41 1.70 4.10 -8.51
C SER A 41 1.29 2.99 -7.55
N LEU A 42 1.27 3.25 -6.24
CA LEU A 42 0.83 2.27 -5.25
C LEU A 42 -0.65 1.95 -5.41
N ARG A 43 -1.52 2.95 -5.55
CA ARG A 43 -2.96 2.76 -5.79
C ARG A 43 -3.25 1.98 -7.08
N GLY A 44 -2.44 2.17 -8.12
CA GLY A 44 -2.55 1.43 -9.39
C GLY A 44 -1.99 0.01 -9.38
N LYS A 45 -1.26 -0.41 -8.32
CA LYS A 45 -0.68 -1.76 -8.25
C LYS A 45 -1.75 -2.79 -7.86
N ARG A 46 -1.87 -3.83 -8.70
CA ARG A 46 -2.59 -5.06 -8.35
C ARG A 46 -1.69 -5.96 -7.49
N PRO A 47 -2.10 -6.35 -6.27
CA PRO A 47 -1.31 -7.30 -5.47
C PRO A 47 -1.29 -8.67 -6.14
N ARG A 48 -0.18 -9.39 -5.98
CA ARG A 48 -0.06 -10.81 -6.33
C ARG A 48 -0.08 -11.62 -5.04
N TYR A 49 -0.97 -12.60 -4.95
CA TYR A 49 -1.02 -13.57 -3.85
C TYR A 49 -0.44 -14.91 -4.31
N GLY A 50 0.19 -15.66 -3.38
CA GLY A 50 0.48 -17.10 -3.51
C GLY A 50 1.91 -17.49 -3.96
N TYR A 51 2.51 -18.42 -3.21
CA TYR A 51 3.32 -19.54 -3.74
C TYR A 51 2.34 -20.73 -3.88
N ASP A 52 2.59 -21.68 -4.79
CA ASP A 52 1.69 -22.77 -5.27
C ASP A 52 0.81 -22.46 -6.49
N GLY A 53 1.44 -22.17 -7.63
CA GLY A 53 0.86 -22.41 -8.97
C GLY A 53 -0.31 -21.52 -9.41
N ILE A 54 -0.90 -20.75 -8.51
CA ILE A 54 -1.94 -19.75 -8.81
C ILE A 54 -1.25 -18.40 -8.97
N ASN A 55 -1.05 -17.98 -10.21
CA ASN A 55 -0.69 -16.59 -10.47
C ASN A 55 -1.86 -15.71 -10.03
N GLY A 56 -1.62 -14.75 -9.12
CA GLY A 56 -2.60 -13.72 -8.71
C GLY A 56 -3.14 -12.83 -9.85
N SER A 57 -2.95 -13.25 -11.10
CA SER A 57 -3.65 -12.81 -12.30
C SER A 57 -5.02 -13.46 -12.49
N ASP A 58 -5.47 -14.38 -11.62
CA ASP A 58 -6.83 -14.89 -11.70
C ASP A 58 -7.82 -13.78 -11.30
N SER A 59 -8.39 -13.16 -12.32
CA SER A 59 -8.55 -11.70 -12.45
C SER A 59 -9.92 -11.18 -12.03
N THR A 60 -10.57 -11.86 -11.08
CA THR A 60 -11.99 -11.62 -10.77
C THR A 60 -12.24 -10.84 -9.48
N ARG A 61 -11.23 -10.67 -8.60
CA ARG A 61 -11.43 -9.95 -7.34
C ARG A 61 -11.44 -8.43 -7.54
N ARG A 62 -12.55 -7.80 -7.14
CA ARG A 62 -12.76 -6.35 -7.11
C ARG A 62 -12.71 -5.77 -5.69
N ASP A 63 -12.28 -6.57 -4.72
CA ASP A 63 -12.16 -6.14 -3.32
C ASP A 63 -11.27 -4.88 -3.23
N PRO A 64 -11.71 -3.79 -2.56
CA PRO A 64 -10.88 -2.60 -2.36
C PRO A 64 -9.64 -2.99 -1.53
N PHE A 65 -8.44 -2.62 -1.98
CA PHE A 65 -7.21 -2.93 -1.25
C PHE A 65 -6.83 -1.80 -0.32
N LEU A 66 -6.51 -2.15 0.93
CA LEU A 66 -5.83 -1.24 1.85
C LEU A 66 -4.32 -1.34 1.62
N PHE A 67 -3.56 -0.26 1.80
CA PHE A 67 -2.10 -0.28 1.70
C PHE A 67 -1.45 -0.02 3.06
N SER A 68 -0.62 -0.93 3.55
CA SER A 68 0.26 -0.69 4.70
C SER A 68 1.67 -0.47 4.18
N ARG A 69 2.22 0.74 4.38
CA ARG A 69 3.58 1.09 3.95
C ARG A 69 4.39 1.57 5.14
N LYS A 70 5.67 1.20 5.16
CA LYS A 70 6.62 1.69 6.15
C LYS A 70 7.36 2.89 5.57
N PHE A 71 7.27 4.03 6.23
CA PHE A 71 8.01 5.24 5.88
C PHE A 71 9.05 5.51 6.97
N SER A 72 10.22 6.04 6.59
CA SER A 72 11.16 6.55 7.59
C SER A 72 10.55 7.77 8.31
N PRO A 73 10.95 8.06 9.57
CA PRO A 73 10.44 9.23 10.30
C PRO A 73 10.60 10.56 9.55
N SER A 74 11.67 10.68 8.76
CA SER A 74 11.94 11.85 7.91
C SER A 74 10.90 12.08 6.80
N CYS A 75 10.03 11.12 6.50
CA CYS A 75 9.01 11.25 5.46
C CYS A 75 7.83 12.13 5.88
N ILE A 76 7.69 12.48 7.17
CA ILE A 76 6.47 13.12 7.67
C ILE A 76 6.15 14.43 6.94
N GLN A 77 7.15 15.27 6.67
CA GLN A 77 6.95 16.53 5.96
C GLN A 77 6.49 16.30 4.51
N ALA A 78 7.10 15.35 3.81
CA ALA A 78 6.72 15.01 2.45
C ALA A 78 5.30 14.42 2.37
N LEU A 79 4.93 13.57 3.34
CA LEU A 79 3.58 13.01 3.44
C LEU A 79 2.53 14.09 3.71
N MET A 80 2.79 14.99 4.65
CA MET A 80 1.89 16.11 4.95
C MET A 80 1.75 17.06 3.75
N GLY A 81 2.85 17.30 3.03
CA GLY A 81 2.86 18.15 1.83
C GLY A 81 2.01 17.64 0.68
N ILE A 82 1.74 16.33 0.60
CA ILE A 82 0.88 15.73 -0.43
C ILE A 82 -0.47 15.26 0.13
N ALA A 83 -0.71 15.45 1.43
CA ALA A 83 -1.85 14.84 2.11
C ALA A 83 -3.17 15.35 1.55
N LYS A 84 -3.30 16.67 1.43
CA LYS A 84 -4.50 17.31 0.88
C LYS A 84 -4.72 16.86 -0.56
N ASP A 85 -3.77 17.07 -1.45
CA ASP A 85 -4.02 16.95 -2.89
C ASP A 85 -3.97 15.51 -3.44
N VAL A 86 -3.54 14.54 -2.63
CA VAL A 86 -3.30 13.16 -3.10
C VAL A 86 -3.80 12.10 -2.14
N ILE A 87 -3.62 12.28 -0.82
CA ILE A 87 -3.99 11.24 0.14
C ILE A 87 -5.49 11.30 0.47
N PHE A 88 -6.01 12.50 0.71
CA PHE A 88 -7.42 12.72 1.06
C PHE A 88 -8.33 12.95 -0.13
N GLU A 89 -7.76 13.32 -1.27
CA GLU A 89 -8.46 13.38 -2.54
C GLU A 89 -8.26 12.02 -3.25
N ASP A 90 -9.38 11.34 -3.52
CA ASP A 90 -9.43 10.03 -4.17
C ASP A 90 -10.10 10.14 -5.55
#